data_AF-A0ABC8R9Z3-F1
#
_entry.id   AF-A0ABC8R9Z3-F1
#
_cell.length_a   1.000
_cell.length_b   1.000
_cell.length_c   1.000
_cell.angle_alpha   90.00
_cell.angle_beta   90.00
_cell.angle_gamma   90.00
#
_symmetry.space_group_name_H-M   'P 1'
#
loop_
_entity.id
_entity.type
_entity.pdbx_description
1 polymer ?
#
loop_
_entity_poly.entity_id
_entity_poly.type
_entity_poly.pdbx_seq_one_letter_code
_entity_poly.pdbx_strand_id
1 'polypeptide(L)'
;MVLAMSAAVYRINRGPKEVEEWLQIQKLRHAKEKVTELHFYFHQRLNGENPTAVTEIGRVQGLYAAASLEDVALSGVFKFIFREGEYNGSSLSVLGNNPYRLLVREMPIVGGSGIFRMARGIAKFTTYFREVPSENVPPKYVTVEVNIVAMHC
;
A
#
# COMPACT_ATOMS: atom_id res chain seq x y z
N MET A 1 5.77 0.28 -34.65
CA MET A 1 5.44 -0.61 -33.54
C MET A 1 4.67 0.20 -32.51
N VAL A 2 3.33 0.14 -32.55
CA VAL A 2 2.45 0.82 -31.60
C VAL A 2 2.21 -0.15 -30.45
N LEU A 3 2.74 0.16 -29.27
CA LEU A 3 2.39 -0.58 -28.05
C LEU A 3 1.01 -0.12 -27.60
N ALA A 4 -0.02 -0.89 -27.92
CA ALA A 4 -1.32 -0.79 -27.28
C ALA A 4 -1.20 -1.42 -25.88
N MET A 5 -0.96 -0.61 -24.86
CA MET A 5 -1.15 -1.01 -23.47
C MET A 5 -2.67 -1.07 -23.22
N SER A 6 -3.18 -2.25 -22.83
CA SER A 6 -4.56 -2.36 -22.39
C SER A 6 -4.80 -1.44 -21.19
N ALA A 7 -5.77 -0.53 -21.33
CA ALA A 7 -6.23 0.34 -20.26
C ALA A 7 -6.95 -0.48 -19.17
N ALA A 8 -6.17 -1.09 -18.28
CA ALA A 8 -6.66 -1.63 -17.04
C ALA A 8 -5.72 -1.13 -15.95
N VAL A 9 -6.10 0.02 -15.37
CA VAL A 9 -5.73 0.60 -14.06
C VAL A 9 -5.62 2.11 -14.24
N TYR A 10 -6.73 2.81 -14.00
CA TYR A 10 -6.86 4.00 -13.15
C TYR A 10 -8.26 4.60 -13.40
N ARG A 11 -9.05 4.71 -12.33
CA ARG A 11 -10.35 5.40 -12.27
C ARG A 11 -10.15 6.92 -12.43
N ILE A 12 -9.66 7.42 -13.56
CA ILE A 12 -9.69 8.86 -13.84
C ILE A 12 -10.97 9.15 -14.62
N ASN A 13 -12.08 9.29 -13.90
CA ASN A 13 -13.33 9.85 -14.42
C ASN A 13 -13.29 11.41 -14.47
N ARG A 14 -12.10 12.00 -14.49
CA ARG A 14 -11.90 13.45 -14.39
C ARG A 14 -11.55 14.04 -15.74
N GLY A 15 -12.12 15.20 -16.05
CA GLY A 15 -11.89 15.91 -17.30
C GLY A 15 -10.46 16.45 -17.43
N PRO A 16 -9.99 16.76 -18.65
CA PRO A 16 -8.61 17.21 -18.91
C PRO A 16 -8.15 18.40 -18.04
N LYS A 17 -9.05 19.35 -17.76
CA LYS A 17 -8.76 20.53 -16.93
C LYS A 17 -8.42 20.20 -15.47
N GLU A 18 -9.08 19.21 -14.88
CA GLU A 18 -8.79 18.79 -13.49
C GLU A 18 -7.41 18.13 -13.37
N VAL A 19 -6.95 17.47 -14.44
CA VAL A 19 -5.62 16.85 -14.49
C VAL A 19 -4.53 17.93 -14.66
N GLU A 20 -4.80 18.97 -15.43
CA GLU A 20 -3.88 20.12 -15.58
C GLU A 20 -3.64 20.87 -14.26
N GLU A 21 -4.66 20.98 -13.40
CA GLU A 21 -4.47 21.55 -12.06
C GLU A 21 -3.45 20.77 -11.22
N TRP A 22 -3.31 19.46 -11.45
CA TRP A 22 -2.32 18.64 -10.74
C TRP A 22 -0.89 18.96 -11.15
N LEU A 23 -0.71 19.47 -12.37
CA LEU A 23 0.59 19.86 -12.93
C LEU A 23 0.98 21.29 -12.52
N GLN A 24 0.13 22.03 -11.81
CA GLN A 24 0.44 23.35 -11.25
C GLN A 24 1.37 23.24 -10.03
N ILE A 25 2.54 22.64 -10.23
CA ILE A 25 3.56 22.36 -9.19
C ILE A 25 3.93 23.62 -8.40
N GLN A 26 3.84 24.82 -8.98
CA GLN A 26 4.08 26.08 -8.25
C GLN A 26 3.13 26.27 -7.07
N LYS A 27 1.87 25.83 -7.16
CA LYS A 27 0.93 25.84 -6.03
C LYS A 27 1.36 24.85 -4.94
N LEU A 28 1.92 23.70 -5.33
CA LEU A 28 2.40 22.66 -4.41
C LEU A 28 3.71 23.06 -3.70
N ARG A 29 4.58 23.86 -4.35
CA ARG A 29 5.84 24.35 -3.73
C ARG A 29 5.62 25.20 -2.47
N HIS A 30 4.45 25.84 -2.38
CA HIS A 30 4.05 26.65 -1.23
C HIS A 30 2.99 25.98 -0.36
N ALA A 31 2.56 24.76 -0.71
CA ALA A 31 1.60 24.02 0.07
C ALA A 31 2.24 23.63 1.42
N LYS A 32 1.48 23.84 2.50
CA LYS A 32 1.91 23.49 3.84
C LYS A 32 1.95 21.96 3.96
N GLU A 33 3.14 21.43 4.22
CA GLU A 33 3.32 20.01 4.49
C GLU A 33 2.52 19.59 5.75
N LYS A 34 1.85 18.45 5.64
CA LYS A 34 1.12 17.78 6.70
C LYS A 34 1.80 16.46 7.02
N VAL A 35 1.79 16.09 8.29
CA VAL A 35 2.18 14.75 8.75
C VAL A 35 0.91 14.01 9.13
N THR A 36 0.74 12.81 8.60
CA THR A 36 -0.37 11.92 8.96
C THR A 36 0.18 10.62 9.50
N GLU A 37 -0.32 10.23 10.66
CA GLU A 37 -0.04 8.95 11.29
C GLU A 37 -1.25 8.03 11.11
N LEU A 38 -1.03 6.83 10.58
CA LEU A 38 -2.08 5.84 10.36
C LEU A 38 -1.73 4.56 11.09
N HIS A 39 -2.73 3.93 11.70
CA HIS A 39 -2.61 2.63 12.34
C HIS A 39 -3.80 1.76 11.94
N PHE A 40 -3.52 0.59 11.36
CA PHE A 40 -4.54 -0.37 10.93
C PHE A 40 -3.96 -1.78 10.79
N TYR A 41 -4.83 -2.76 10.55
CA TYR A 41 -4.44 -4.16 10.32
C TYR A 41 -4.64 -4.55 8.85
N PHE A 42 -3.61 -5.16 8.28
CA PHE A 42 -3.63 -5.77 6.96
C PHE A 42 -3.83 -7.28 7.11
N HIS A 43 -4.89 -7.80 6.50
CA HIS A 43 -5.18 -9.22 6.48
C HIS A 43 -4.82 -9.80 5.11
N GLN A 44 -3.74 -10.56 5.03
CA GLN A 44 -3.40 -11.34 3.85
C GLN A 44 -4.07 -12.71 3.94
N ARG A 45 -4.85 -13.01 2.92
CA ARG A 45 -5.55 -14.29 2.78
C ARG A 45 -5.15 -14.90 1.44
N LEU A 46 -4.61 -16.11 1.47
CA LEU A 46 -4.16 -16.77 0.25
C LEU A 46 -5.29 -17.48 -0.49
N ASN A 47 -6.30 -18.00 0.21
CA ASN A 47 -7.47 -18.70 -0.35
C ASN A 47 -8.68 -18.68 0.62
N GLY A 48 -9.92 -18.79 0.10
CA GLY A 48 -11.16 -18.97 0.87
C GLY A 48 -12.24 -17.90 0.65
N GLU A 49 -13.48 -18.14 1.12
CA GLU A 49 -14.58 -17.17 1.12
C GLU A 49 -14.27 -15.93 1.99
N ASN A 50 -15.08 -14.88 1.95
CA ASN A 50 -14.78 -13.57 2.55
C ASN A 50 -15.43 -13.31 3.94
N PRO A 51 -15.12 -14.03 5.06
CA PRO A 51 -15.69 -13.77 6.36
C PRO A 51 -14.81 -12.79 7.15
N THR A 52 -14.79 -11.51 6.79
CA THR A 52 -14.29 -10.49 7.74
C THR A 52 -15.47 -9.96 8.55
N ALA A 53 -15.50 -10.31 9.84
CA ALA A 53 -16.42 -9.75 10.83
C ALA A 53 -16.07 -8.30 11.24
N VAL A 54 -15.10 -7.68 10.56
CA VAL A 54 -14.53 -6.36 10.84
C VAL A 54 -14.74 -5.43 9.67
N THR A 55 -14.93 -4.14 9.95
CA THR A 55 -15.15 -3.11 8.93
C THR A 55 -13.93 -2.96 8.02
N GLU A 56 -14.12 -3.18 6.72
CA GLU A 56 -13.09 -2.95 5.70
C GLU A 56 -12.97 -1.44 5.40
N ILE A 57 -11.85 -0.81 5.77
CA ILE A 57 -11.59 0.61 5.48
C ILE A 57 -10.88 0.85 4.13
N GLY A 58 -10.43 -0.23 3.48
CA GLY A 58 -9.64 -0.15 2.26
C GLY A 58 -9.07 -1.51 1.83
N ARG A 59 -8.31 -1.49 0.73
CA ARG A 59 -7.68 -2.68 0.15
C ARG A 59 -6.20 -2.47 -0.08
N VAL A 60 -5.44 -3.56 0.03
CA VAL A 60 -4.04 -3.61 -0.42
C VAL A 60 -4.00 -4.30 -1.77
N GLN A 61 -3.33 -3.67 -2.74
CA GLN A 61 -3.11 -4.24 -4.07
C GLN A 61 -1.63 -4.16 -4.41
N GLY A 62 -1.06 -5.24 -4.94
CA GLY A 62 0.33 -5.26 -5.32
C GLY A 62 0.87 -6.68 -5.54
N LEU A 63 2.19 -6.79 -5.53
CA LEU A 63 2.91 -8.03 -5.81
C LEU A 63 4.12 -8.19 -4.89
N TYR A 64 4.39 -9.44 -4.50
CA TYR A 64 5.65 -9.85 -3.90
C TYR A 64 6.45 -10.67 -4.92
N ALA A 65 7.76 -10.53 -4.92
CA ALA A 65 8.69 -11.40 -5.63
C ALA A 65 9.74 -11.93 -4.66
N ALA A 66 10.17 -13.17 -4.84
CA ALA A 66 11.35 -13.68 -4.12
C ALA A 66 12.56 -12.84 -4.52
N ALA A 67 13.30 -12.37 -3.51
CA ALA A 67 14.37 -11.37 -3.70
C ALA A 67 15.69 -11.76 -3.03
N SER A 68 15.77 -12.96 -2.46
CA SER A 68 17.02 -13.51 -1.90
C SER A 68 17.17 -14.97 -2.30
N LEU A 69 18.42 -15.38 -2.55
CA LEU A 69 18.81 -16.77 -2.82
C LEU A 69 19.12 -17.55 -1.54
N GLU A 70 19.46 -16.84 -0.46
CA GLU A 70 19.91 -17.42 0.81
C GLU A 70 18.82 -17.34 1.89
N ASP A 71 17.93 -16.36 1.77
CA ASP A 71 16.87 -16.08 2.73
C ASP A 71 15.48 -16.10 2.10
N VAL A 72 14.46 -16.38 2.93
CA VAL A 72 13.06 -16.15 2.55
C VAL A 72 12.77 -14.65 2.67
N ALA A 73 13.33 -13.88 1.74
CA ALA A 73 13.06 -12.45 1.59
C ALA A 73 12.19 -12.21 0.36
N LEU A 74 11.09 -11.50 0.58
CA LEU A 74 10.22 -11.06 -0.50
C LEU A 74 10.48 -9.57 -0.74
N SER A 75 10.72 -9.13 -1.97
CA SER A 75 10.61 -7.71 -2.28
C SER A 75 9.18 -7.44 -2.74
N GLY A 76 8.62 -6.35 -2.26
CA GLY A 76 7.21 -6.07 -2.42
C GLY A 76 6.94 -4.67 -2.90
N VAL A 77 5.97 -4.53 -3.80
CA VAL A 77 5.37 -3.26 -4.18
C VAL A 77 3.87 -3.35 -3.96
N PHE A 78 3.36 -2.54 -3.03
CA PHE A 78 1.93 -2.50 -2.70
C PHE A 78 1.42 -1.08 -2.62
N LYS A 79 0.11 -0.97 -2.79
CA LYS A 79 -0.64 0.23 -2.55
C LYS A 79 -1.76 -0.04 -1.56
N PHE A 80 -1.81 0.77 -0.51
CA PHE A 80 -2.97 0.90 0.36
C PHE A 80 -3.98 1.84 -0.32
N ILE A 81 -5.17 1.34 -0.61
CA ILE A 81 -6.26 2.08 -1.24
C ILE A 81 -7.36 2.25 -0.21
N PHE A 82 -7.53 3.48 0.28
CA PHE A 82 -8.56 3.81 1.26
C PHE A 82 -9.91 4.00 0.57
N ARG A 83 -10.97 3.41 1.15
CA ARG A 83 -12.32 3.39 0.57
C ARG A 83 -13.40 3.96 1.49
N GLU A 84 -13.04 4.25 2.74
CA GLU A 84 -13.92 4.79 3.76
C GLU A 84 -13.20 5.89 4.55
N GLY A 85 -13.98 6.70 5.28
CA GLY A 85 -13.47 7.75 6.16
C GLY A 85 -12.82 8.95 5.43
N GLU A 86 -12.02 9.71 6.17
CA GLU A 86 -11.37 10.96 5.69
C GLU A 86 -10.51 10.75 4.45
N TYR A 87 -9.92 9.56 4.30
CA TYR A 87 -8.96 9.26 3.24
C TYR A 87 -9.61 8.56 2.03
N ASN A 88 -10.94 8.44 1.98
CA ASN A 88 -11.63 7.75 0.89
C ASN A 88 -11.19 8.25 -0.50
N GLY A 89 -10.79 7.33 -1.36
CA GLY A 89 -10.30 7.61 -2.72
C GLY A 89 -8.83 7.98 -2.81
N SER A 90 -8.14 8.13 -1.68
CA SER A 90 -6.69 8.36 -1.60
C SER A 90 -5.92 7.03 -1.52
N SER A 91 -4.62 7.07 -1.79
CA SER A 91 -3.77 5.89 -1.67
C SER A 91 -2.34 6.21 -1.26
N LEU A 92 -1.68 5.23 -0.63
CA LEU A 92 -0.25 5.27 -0.29
C LEU A 92 0.45 4.08 -0.93
N SER A 93 1.60 4.31 -1.56
CA SER A 93 2.42 3.28 -2.21
C SER A 93 3.65 2.97 -1.37
N VAL A 94 3.92 1.69 -1.18
CA VAL A 94 5.08 1.16 -0.46
C VAL A 94 5.88 0.28 -1.40
N LEU A 95 7.19 0.44 -1.38
CA LEU A 95 8.12 -0.42 -2.11
C LEU A 95 9.30 -0.73 -1.20
N GLY A 96 9.59 -2.01 -0.99
CA GLY A 96 10.72 -2.37 -0.13
C GLY A 96 10.92 -3.86 0.04
N ASN A 97 12.06 -4.19 0.65
CA ASN A 97 12.37 -5.56 1.04
C ASN A 97 11.59 -5.95 2.30
N ASN A 98 10.92 -7.09 2.21
CA ASN A 98 10.11 -7.73 3.22
C ASN A 98 10.75 -9.06 3.62
N PRO A 99 11.79 -9.06 4.47
CA PRO A 99 12.36 -10.30 5.01
C PRO A 99 11.29 -10.99 5.86
N TYR A 100 10.69 -12.05 5.33
CA TYR A 100 9.47 -12.67 5.87
C TYR A 100 9.69 -13.29 7.27
N ARG A 101 10.95 -13.57 7.63
CA ARG A 101 11.35 -14.13 8.93
C ARG A 101 11.39 -13.09 10.06
N LEU A 102 11.52 -11.80 9.74
CA LEU A 102 11.56 -10.76 10.77
C LEU A 102 10.15 -10.41 11.25
N LEU A 103 9.97 -10.24 12.56
CA LEU A 103 8.68 -9.88 13.15
C LEU A 103 8.28 -8.44 12.81
N VAL A 104 9.24 -7.52 12.83
CA VAL A 104 9.07 -6.08 12.62
C VAL A 104 9.92 -5.67 11.41
N ARG A 105 9.31 -4.92 10.49
CA ARG A 105 9.93 -4.53 9.20
C ARG A 105 9.56 -3.10 8.87
N GLU A 106 10.52 -2.31 8.44
CA GLU A 106 10.29 -0.95 7.94
C GLU A 106 10.36 -0.96 6.40
N MET A 107 9.44 -0.26 5.76
CA MET A 107 9.48 0.00 4.32
C MET A 107 9.13 1.45 4.02
N PRO A 108 9.74 2.05 2.98
CA PRO A 108 9.48 3.44 2.64
C PRO A 108 8.11 3.61 1.97
N ILE A 109 7.43 4.70 2.30
CA ILE A 109 6.36 5.26 1.48
C ILE A 109 7.04 5.98 0.31
N VAL A 110 6.81 5.48 -0.91
CA VAL A 110 7.42 5.99 -2.14
C VAL A 110 6.51 6.90 -2.95
N GLY A 111 5.27 7.11 -2.48
CA GLY A 111 4.32 7.98 -3.12
C GLY A 111 2.90 7.83 -2.58
N GLY A 112 1.98 8.61 -3.13
CA GLY A 112 0.56 8.50 -2.86
C GLY A 112 -0.30 9.29 -3.86
N SER A 113 -1.61 9.18 -3.70
CA SER A 113 -2.61 9.86 -4.53
C SER A 113 -3.72 10.46 -3.68
N GLY A 114 -4.52 11.33 -4.29
CA GLY A 114 -5.59 12.04 -3.58
C GLY A 114 -4.99 13.01 -2.57
N ILE A 115 -5.41 12.91 -1.31
CA ILE A 115 -4.88 13.71 -0.20
C ILE A 115 -3.40 13.40 0.04
N PHE A 116 -2.96 12.16 -0.17
CA PHE A 116 -1.56 11.76 0.00
C PHE A 116 -0.70 12.05 -1.23
N ARG A 117 -1.02 13.08 -2.00
CA ARG A 117 -0.23 13.42 -3.18
C ARG A 117 1.19 13.83 -2.76
N MET A 118 2.18 13.36 -3.52
CA MET A 118 3.61 13.53 -3.20
C MET A 118 4.03 12.92 -1.84
N ALA A 119 3.24 11.99 -1.29
CA ALA A 119 3.54 11.43 0.02
C ALA A 119 4.89 10.72 0.06
N ARG A 120 5.63 10.94 1.15
CA ARG A 120 6.88 10.22 1.49
C ARG A 120 6.92 9.96 2.99
N GLY A 121 7.66 8.94 3.42
CA GLY A 121 7.72 8.57 4.83
C GLY A 121 8.04 7.10 5.03
N ILE A 122 7.59 6.54 6.15
CA ILE A 122 7.92 5.18 6.58
C ILE A 122 6.65 4.42 6.98
N ALA A 123 6.65 3.13 6.68
CA ALA A 123 5.66 2.17 7.13
C ALA A 123 6.33 1.06 7.93
N LYS A 124 5.91 0.88 9.17
CA LYS A 124 6.31 -0.22 10.04
C LYS A 124 5.25 -1.31 9.97
N PHE A 125 5.69 -2.51 9.62
CA PHE A 125 4.89 -3.72 9.56
C PHE A 125 5.28 -4.65 10.69
N THR A 126 4.34 -5.01 11.56
CA THR A 126 4.52 -6.01 12.61
C THR A 126 3.63 -7.21 12.31
N THR A 127 4.21 -8.40 12.19
CA THR A 127 3.38 -9.61 12.01
C THR A 127 2.70 -9.93 13.33
N TYR A 128 1.39 -9.69 13.42
CA TYR A 128 0.60 -9.90 14.64
C TYR A 128 0.17 -11.36 14.79
N PHE A 129 -0.32 -11.95 13.70
CA PHE A 129 -0.74 -13.35 13.67
C PHE A 129 -0.32 -14.01 12.36
N ARG A 130 0.13 -15.25 12.45
CA ARG A 130 0.43 -16.11 11.31
C ARG A 130 -0.05 -17.51 11.63
N GLU A 131 -0.91 -18.06 10.78
CA GLU A 131 -1.28 -19.47 10.85
C GLU A 131 -0.02 -20.34 10.67
N VAL A 132 0.08 -21.41 11.45
CA VAL A 132 1.19 -22.37 11.30
C VAL A 132 1.02 -23.11 9.98
N PRO A 133 1.97 -23.02 9.03
CA PRO A 133 1.86 -23.73 7.77
C PRO A 133 1.94 -25.23 7.99
N SER A 134 1.11 -26.01 7.29
CA SER A 134 1.35 -27.45 7.12
C SER A 134 2.49 -27.67 6.13
N GLU A 135 3.09 -28.87 6.14
CA GLU A 135 4.22 -29.21 5.27
C GLU A 135 3.91 -28.88 3.79
N ASN A 136 4.81 -28.10 3.16
CA ASN A 136 4.68 -27.61 1.76
C ASN A 136 3.44 -26.76 1.44
N VAL A 137 2.73 -26.23 2.42
CA VAL A 137 1.56 -25.36 2.21
C VAL A 137 1.81 -23.99 2.85
N PRO A 138 1.72 -22.88 2.09
CA PRO A 138 1.87 -21.55 2.67
C PRO A 138 0.71 -21.24 3.64
N PRO A 139 0.94 -20.40 4.67
CA PRO A 139 -0.08 -20.08 5.66
C PRO A 139 -1.27 -19.38 4.98
N LYS A 140 -2.50 -19.81 5.27
CA LYS A 140 -3.68 -19.26 4.60
C LYS A 140 -4.03 -17.88 5.13
N TYR A 141 -3.71 -17.61 6.40
CA TYR A 141 -4.02 -16.36 7.09
C TYR A 141 -2.78 -15.73 7.73
N VAL A 142 -2.51 -14.48 7.36
CA VAL A 142 -1.51 -13.62 8.01
C VAL A 142 -2.15 -12.28 8.32
N THR A 143 -2.04 -11.84 9.57
CA THR A 143 -2.45 -10.50 10.00
C THR A 143 -1.22 -9.69 10.34
N VAL A 144 -1.08 -8.53 9.72
CA VAL A 144 0.03 -7.61 9.90
C VAL A 144 -0.52 -6.30 10.42
N GLU A 145 -0.04 -5.87 11.58
CA GLU A 145 -0.26 -4.52 12.09
C GLU A 145 0.61 -3.55 11.27
N VAL A 146 0.02 -2.45 10.82
CA VAL A 146 0.68 -1.45 9.97
C VAL A 146 0.57 -0.10 10.65
N ASN A 147 1.73 0.51 10.90
CA ASN A 147 1.86 1.88 11.39
C ASN A 147 2.58 2.72 10.34
N ILE A 148 1.96 3.80 9.87
CA ILE A 148 2.52 4.66 8.81
C ILE A 148 2.70 6.07 9.36
N VAL A 149 3.83 6.67 9.04
CA VAL A 149 4.05 8.12 9.16
C VAL A 149 4.30 8.66 7.75
N ALA A 150 3.39 9.49 7.24
CA ALA A 150 3.46 10.04 5.89
C ALA A 150 3.44 11.57 5.91
N MET A 151 4.42 12.18 5.25
CA MET A 151 4.51 13.60 4.93
C MET A 151 3.93 13.86 3.54
N HIS A 152 2.96 14.77 3.40
CA HIS A 152 2.28 15.09 2.13
C HIS A 152 1.78 16.54 2.09
N CYS A 153 1.38 17.02 0.90
CA CYS A 153 0.96 18.41 0.67
C CYS A 153 -0.35 18.54 -0.12
#